data_AF-A0A2V8CQN3-F1
#
_entry.id   AF-A0A2V8CQN3-F1
#
_cell.length_a   1.000
_cell.length_b   1.000
_cell.length_c   1.000
_cell.angle_alpha   90.00
_cell.angle_beta   90.00
_cell.angle_gamma   90.00
#
_symmetry.space_group_name_H-M   'P 1'
#
loop_
_entity.id
_entity.type
_entity.pdbx_description
1 polymer ?
#
loop_
_entity_poly.entity_id
_entity_poly.type
_entity_poly.pdbx_seq_one_letter_code
_entity_poly.pdbx_strand_id
1 'polypeptide(L)'
;MEAQMSLKRSIVFAGLAAAAMAVALVVPSPASTLSPMPVLFADSLNCNLSQYKAAQGLTAAIDQDMLVVSWTGQNGAELRARYGIDAGQPVIRDLAVKKAGGQWTTLGKNLTPEYHVVSGVRRMANDQANPLRQAGIELTEEVIAKNRWYAFWDAPLVMPGSQELQDEAAWQRARQGGGRGEGNAGGRGGRGQEPQAVLQPNRTVGPQRTPSEIRRADASFHTTSCSVKTDGASLMVTFPGLSMGIFAGDLQFTVYKGTNLLRMDAAAKTGEQWVAYKYDAGLKGFSTDFTPRVTWRDTGGHPQHHQFGGVVNNTLARVKAQNRLIVAEADGGALAAFTPPHTFFLTREKDTNLGYVWYRKDAEGRFGVGIGMPEREEDPQYVQNFALYNAPPGTVQRMGVYFYASPDGGEPARQAVLAFTHGDTFKPLPGYKTFVNHFHLDFTGRQRASGSLDTPFQDLAAMRSLGLNVIGLSDFHFELHANDAGPLRLADQKDYFEATRRASDKDFLVVPWEEPSAYFGGHYNITARSITRAAPRTCRP
;
A
#
# COMPACT_ATOMS: atom_id res chain seq x y z
N MET A 1 30.46 48.94 -21.85
CA MET A 1 30.22 50.38 -22.07
C MET A 1 28.91 50.69 -21.37
N GLU A 2 29.03 51.00 -20.08
CA GLU A 2 28.78 52.34 -19.50
C GLU A 2 27.28 52.55 -19.27
N ALA A 3 26.82 52.41 -18.01
CA ALA A 3 26.69 53.49 -17.01
C ALA A 3 25.41 54.32 -17.28
N GLN A 4 24.59 54.77 -16.34
CA GLN A 4 24.67 54.90 -14.89
C GLN A 4 23.26 55.23 -14.36
N MET A 5 23.06 55.07 -13.05
CA MET A 5 21.88 55.42 -12.25
C MET A 5 21.45 56.89 -12.32
N SER A 6 20.16 57.15 -12.02
CA SER A 6 19.70 58.39 -11.38
C SER A 6 18.48 58.13 -10.48
N LEU A 7 18.21 59.07 -9.59
CA LEU A 7 17.78 58.94 -8.19
C LEU A 7 16.33 59.41 -7.94
N LYS A 8 15.81 59.04 -6.74
CA LYS A 8 14.81 59.73 -5.87
C LYS A 8 13.30 59.50 -6.09
N ARG A 9 12.60 58.99 -5.05
CA ARG A 9 12.04 59.80 -3.93
C ARG A 9 11.42 58.91 -2.84
N SER A 10 11.73 59.23 -1.59
CA SER A 10 11.10 58.71 -0.37
C SER A 10 10.04 59.70 0.14
N ILE A 11 8.99 59.20 0.80
CA ILE A 11 8.06 59.99 1.62
C ILE A 11 8.20 59.53 3.08
N VAL A 12 8.28 60.52 3.96
CA VAL A 12 8.46 60.45 5.41
C VAL A 12 7.09 60.61 6.09
N PHE A 13 6.85 59.88 7.18
CA PHE A 13 5.92 60.30 8.23
C PHE A 13 6.69 60.38 9.56
N ALA A 14 6.58 61.54 10.21
CA ALA A 14 7.21 61.87 11.49
C ALA A 14 6.18 61.74 12.63
N GLY A 15 6.66 61.39 13.82
CA GLY A 15 5.85 61.34 15.04
C GLY A 15 6.70 61.32 16.31
N LEU A 16 7.12 62.52 16.72
CA LEU A 16 7.53 63.03 18.05
C LEU A 16 8.41 62.19 19.01
N ALA A 17 9.58 62.78 19.31
CA ALA A 17 10.38 62.53 20.50
C ALA A 17 10.14 63.62 21.56
N ALA A 18 10.11 63.24 22.83
CA ALA A 18 10.30 64.14 23.98
C ALA A 18 11.54 63.68 24.75
N ALA A 19 12.44 64.62 25.03
CA ALA A 19 13.75 64.41 25.62
C ALA A 19 13.71 64.44 27.16
N ALA A 20 14.62 63.69 27.80
CA ALA A 20 15.20 64.08 29.09
C ALA A 20 16.55 63.37 29.32
N MET A 21 17.54 64.16 29.74
CA MET A 21 18.93 63.79 30.03
C MET A 21 19.08 62.98 31.32
N ALA A 22 20.03 62.04 31.40
CA ALA A 22 20.68 61.64 32.65
C ALA A 22 22.04 60.94 32.44
N VAL A 23 23.09 61.70 32.79
CA VAL A 23 24.34 61.35 33.50
C VAL A 23 24.82 59.90 33.50
N ALA A 24 26.05 59.70 33.00
CA ALA A 24 26.83 58.48 33.11
C ALA A 24 27.23 58.18 34.57
N LEU A 25 26.85 56.99 35.06
CA LEU A 25 27.41 56.35 36.24
C LEU A 25 27.82 54.93 35.85
N VAL A 26 29.13 54.70 35.83
CA VAL A 26 29.72 53.37 35.66
C VAL A 26 29.54 52.62 36.98
N VAL A 27 28.72 51.56 36.95
CA VAL A 27 28.59 50.60 38.05
C VAL A 27 29.18 49.26 37.58
N PRO A 28 30.09 48.62 38.32
CA PRO A 28 30.61 47.31 37.95
C PRO A 28 29.53 46.25 38.19
N SER A 29 29.20 45.48 37.16
CA SER A 29 28.30 44.32 37.24
C SER A 29 28.87 43.24 38.19
N PRO A 30 28.03 42.56 39.00
CA PRO A 30 28.49 41.42 39.78
C PRO A 30 28.80 40.25 38.85
N ALA A 31 29.83 39.49 39.19
CA ALA A 31 30.26 38.30 38.47
C ALA A 31 29.09 37.31 38.32
N SER A 32 28.68 37.07 37.08
CA SER A 32 27.78 35.97 36.74
C SER A 32 28.49 34.65 37.00
N THR A 33 28.13 33.96 38.08
CA THR A 33 28.47 32.57 38.29
C THR A 33 27.86 31.74 37.16
N LEU A 34 28.71 31.26 36.25
CA LEU A 34 28.36 30.25 35.26
C LEU A 34 27.85 29.00 36.01
N SER A 35 26.54 28.75 35.92
CA SER A 35 26.02 27.43 36.27
C SER A 35 26.58 26.42 35.27
N PRO A 36 27.11 25.26 35.71
CA PRO A 36 27.54 24.24 34.77
C PRO A 36 26.31 23.77 33.99
N MET A 37 26.35 23.93 32.67
CA MET A 37 25.38 23.27 31.80
C MET A 37 25.49 21.75 32.05
N PRO A 38 24.39 21.04 32.28
CA PRO A 38 24.44 19.59 32.34
C PRO A 38 24.93 19.11 30.99
N VAL A 39 26.13 18.53 30.98
CA VAL A 39 26.57 17.70 29.86
C VAL A 39 25.62 16.50 29.86
N LEU A 40 24.62 16.54 28.99
CA LEU A 40 23.86 15.35 28.64
C LEU A 40 24.83 14.41 27.94
N PHE A 41 25.43 13.50 28.69
CA PHE A 41 26.07 12.34 28.10
C PHE A 41 24.97 11.58 27.35
N ALA A 42 25.09 11.49 26.02
CA ALA A 42 24.32 10.49 25.29
C ALA A 42 24.69 9.13 25.89
N ASP A 43 23.69 8.38 26.38
CA ASP A 43 23.90 7.01 26.81
C ASP A 43 24.52 6.24 25.65
N SER A 44 25.61 5.53 25.92
CA SER A 44 26.30 4.83 24.86
C SER A 44 25.41 3.75 24.23
N LEU A 45 25.36 3.70 22.91
CA LEU A 45 24.57 2.74 22.15
C LEU A 45 25.01 1.32 22.50
N ASN A 46 24.18 0.64 23.27
CA ASN A 46 24.38 -0.75 23.63
C ASN A 46 23.74 -1.66 22.59
N CYS A 47 24.57 -2.41 21.84
CA CYS A 47 24.07 -3.42 20.91
C CYS A 47 24.68 -4.80 21.14
N ASN A 48 23.81 -5.79 21.30
CA ASN A 48 24.22 -7.19 21.42
C ASN A 48 24.62 -7.78 20.05
N LEU A 49 25.91 -8.11 19.90
CA LEU A 49 26.47 -8.72 18.70
C LEU A 49 26.70 -10.24 18.83
N SER A 50 26.14 -10.91 19.84
CA SER A 50 26.40 -12.33 20.10
C SER A 50 25.93 -13.28 18.99
N GLN A 51 24.94 -12.85 18.19
CA GLN A 51 24.44 -13.60 17.03
C GLN A 51 24.94 -13.03 15.70
N TYR A 52 25.77 -11.99 15.73
CA TYR A 52 26.41 -11.44 14.55
C TYR A 52 27.58 -12.34 14.14
N LYS A 53 27.63 -12.64 12.84
CA LYS A 53 28.75 -13.33 12.21
C LYS A 53 29.24 -12.46 11.07
N ALA A 54 30.50 -12.02 11.16
CA ALA A 54 31.12 -11.26 10.09
C ALA A 54 31.24 -12.10 8.82
N ALA A 55 30.95 -11.49 7.68
CA ALA A 55 31.18 -12.08 6.38
C ALA A 55 31.77 -11.03 5.43
N GLN A 56 32.54 -11.46 4.45
CA GLN A 56 33.06 -10.55 3.43
C GLN A 56 31.89 -9.83 2.75
N GLY A 57 31.93 -8.49 2.72
CA GLY A 57 30.88 -7.66 2.13
C GLY A 57 29.58 -7.62 2.94
N LEU A 58 29.60 -7.99 4.23
CA LEU A 58 28.49 -7.84 5.17
C LEU A 58 29.01 -7.71 6.60
N THR A 59 29.07 -6.48 7.11
CA THR A 59 29.69 -6.18 8.41
C THR A 59 28.81 -5.33 9.29
N ALA A 60 28.99 -5.47 10.61
CA ALA A 60 28.41 -4.62 11.63
C ALA A 60 29.46 -4.31 12.70
N ALA A 61 29.56 -3.06 13.12
CA ALA A 61 30.46 -2.61 14.17
C ALA A 61 29.88 -1.41 14.93
N ILE A 62 30.24 -1.26 16.20
CA ILE A 62 29.98 -0.03 16.95
C ILE A 62 31.13 0.95 16.67
N ASP A 63 30.80 2.14 16.19
CA ASP A 63 31.73 3.22 15.92
C ASP A 63 31.10 4.56 16.31
N GLN A 64 31.83 5.38 17.08
CA GLN A 64 31.37 6.69 17.58
C GLN A 64 29.93 6.66 18.11
N ASP A 65 29.62 5.66 18.93
CA ASP A 65 28.30 5.49 19.56
C ASP A 65 27.14 5.20 18.58
N MET A 66 27.47 4.67 17.41
CA MET A 66 26.50 4.26 16.39
C MET A 66 26.77 2.83 15.96
N LEU A 67 25.70 2.10 15.63
CA LEU A 67 25.83 0.82 14.96
C LEU A 67 25.99 1.09 13.47
N VAL A 68 27.17 0.79 12.94
CA VAL A 68 27.48 0.88 11.52
C VAL A 68 27.29 -0.48 10.88
N VAL A 69 26.34 -0.57 9.94
CA VAL A 69 26.14 -1.74 9.09
C VAL A 69 26.57 -1.40 7.68
N SER A 70 27.46 -2.20 7.11
CA SER A 70 27.95 -2.04 5.74
C SER A 70 27.77 -3.33 4.95
N TRP A 71 27.34 -3.22 3.69
CA TRP A 71 27.17 -4.38 2.83
C TRP A 71 27.49 -4.09 1.37
N THR A 72 27.95 -5.11 0.65
CA THR A 72 28.11 -5.07 -0.80
C THR A 72 26.74 -5.27 -1.44
N GLY A 73 26.34 -4.37 -2.32
CA GLY A 73 25.10 -4.39 -3.07
C GLY A 73 25.22 -4.93 -4.49
N GLN A 74 24.26 -4.57 -5.34
CA GLN A 74 24.24 -4.88 -6.76
C GLN A 74 25.35 -4.15 -7.52
N ASN A 75 25.86 -4.76 -8.58
CA ASN A 75 26.86 -4.18 -9.48
C ASN A 75 28.13 -3.65 -8.77
N GLY A 76 28.49 -4.27 -7.63
CA GLY A 76 29.65 -3.88 -6.85
C GLY A 76 29.47 -2.58 -6.04
N ALA A 77 28.25 -2.08 -5.89
CA ALA A 77 27.97 -0.96 -5.00
C ALA A 77 28.32 -1.32 -3.54
N GLU A 78 28.72 -0.33 -2.76
CA GLU A 78 28.88 -0.43 -1.31
C GLU A 78 27.78 0.40 -0.64
N LEU A 79 27.15 -0.16 0.38
CA LEU A 79 26.07 0.48 1.12
C LEU A 79 26.45 0.56 2.60
N ARG A 80 25.96 1.61 3.26
CA ARG A 80 26.14 1.82 4.70
C ARG A 80 24.89 2.42 5.32
N ALA A 81 24.47 1.87 6.45
CA ALA A 81 23.51 2.49 7.35
C ALA A 81 24.16 2.66 8.73
N ARG A 82 24.08 3.86 9.30
CA ARG A 82 24.45 4.10 10.70
C ARG A 82 23.18 4.29 11.52
N TYR A 83 23.00 3.46 12.54
CA TYR A 83 21.84 3.51 13.42
C TYR A 83 22.22 4.10 14.77
N GLY A 84 21.25 4.76 15.40
CA GLY A 84 21.34 5.25 16.77
C GLY A 84 19.99 5.21 17.46
N ILE A 85 19.96 5.68 18.71
CA ILE A 85 18.74 5.84 19.51
C ILE A 85 18.70 7.28 20.02
N ASP A 86 17.61 7.99 19.76
CA ASP A 86 17.34 9.33 20.27
C ASP A 86 16.18 9.28 21.25
N ALA A 87 16.43 9.46 22.55
CA ALA A 87 15.38 9.48 23.58
C ALA A 87 14.40 8.29 23.49
N GLY A 88 14.90 7.08 23.24
CA GLY A 88 14.11 5.87 23.06
C GLY A 88 13.68 5.57 21.62
N GLN A 89 13.83 6.51 20.68
CA GLN A 89 13.48 6.36 19.27
C GLN A 89 14.65 5.81 18.45
N PRO A 90 14.55 4.64 17.80
CA PRO A 90 15.52 4.22 16.80
C PRO A 90 15.57 5.22 15.63
N VAL A 91 16.77 5.57 15.18
CA VAL A 91 17.00 6.50 14.07
C VAL A 91 18.06 5.96 13.12
N ILE A 92 17.92 6.30 11.83
CA ILE A 92 18.96 6.11 10.82
C ILE A 92 19.73 7.44 10.72
N ARG A 93 20.91 7.52 11.33
CA ARG A 93 21.78 8.71 11.32
C ARG A 93 22.20 9.11 9.92
N ASP A 94 22.58 8.13 9.11
CA ASP A 94 22.68 8.24 7.65
C ASP A 94 22.48 6.88 6.99
N LEU A 95 21.89 6.96 5.80
CA LEU A 95 21.91 5.90 4.81
C LEU A 95 22.74 6.41 3.64
N ALA A 96 23.74 5.66 3.21
CA ALA A 96 24.65 6.06 2.16
C ALA A 96 24.93 4.91 1.19
N VAL A 97 25.23 5.26 -0.05
CA VAL A 97 25.58 4.35 -1.13
C VAL A 97 26.80 4.88 -1.88
N LYS A 98 27.65 3.97 -2.33
CA LYS A 98 28.82 4.27 -3.14
C LYS A 98 28.82 3.35 -4.34
N LYS A 99 28.82 3.92 -5.54
CA LYS A 99 29.03 3.17 -6.77
C LYS A 99 30.40 2.51 -6.75
N ALA A 100 30.57 1.36 -7.42
CA ALA A 100 31.87 0.69 -7.52
C ALA A 100 32.95 1.68 -8.00
N GLY A 101 34.01 1.89 -7.20
CA GLY A 101 35.09 2.85 -7.48
C GLY A 101 34.69 4.33 -7.41
N GLY A 102 33.46 4.65 -7.04
CA GLY A 102 32.93 6.02 -6.95
C GLY A 102 33.10 6.65 -5.56
N GLN A 103 32.44 7.78 -5.36
CA GLN A 103 32.36 8.48 -4.07
C GLN A 103 31.11 8.03 -3.28
N TRP A 104 31.14 8.25 -1.96
CA TRP A 104 29.98 8.03 -1.11
C TRP A 104 28.95 9.15 -1.33
N THR A 105 27.72 8.74 -1.68
CA THR A 105 26.53 9.60 -1.70
C THR A 105 25.70 9.28 -0.47
N THR A 106 25.37 10.29 0.33
CA THR A 106 24.33 10.12 1.36
C THR A 106 22.96 10.03 0.67
N LEU A 107 21.97 9.36 1.23
CA LEU A 107 20.61 9.28 0.68
C LEU A 107 19.57 9.85 1.65
N GLY A 108 19.93 9.93 2.93
CA GLY A 108 19.17 10.61 3.96
C GLY A 108 19.98 10.70 5.24
N LYS A 109 19.62 11.66 6.11
CA LYS A 109 20.26 11.91 7.40
C LYS A 109 19.21 12.07 8.48
N ASN A 110 19.48 11.49 9.65
CA ASN A 110 18.58 11.52 10.81
C ASN A 110 17.15 11.13 10.46
N LEU A 111 17.00 10.06 9.68
CA LEU A 111 15.69 9.56 9.28
C LEU A 111 15.06 8.80 10.45
N THR A 112 13.78 9.06 10.68
CA THR A 112 13.01 8.42 11.74
C THR A 112 12.02 7.42 11.13
N PRO A 113 12.04 6.14 11.56
CA PRO A 113 10.99 5.16 11.27
C PRO A 113 9.63 5.66 11.74
N GLU A 114 8.63 5.53 10.88
CA GLU A 114 7.24 5.75 11.27
C GLU A 114 6.36 4.59 10.84
N TYR A 115 5.38 4.32 11.69
CA TYR A 115 4.30 3.40 11.37
C TYR A 115 2.99 3.94 11.93
N HIS A 116 1.92 3.70 11.20
CA HIS A 116 0.55 3.99 11.61
C HIS A 116 -0.27 2.71 11.43
N VAL A 117 -0.96 2.26 12.47
CA VAL A 117 -1.82 1.07 12.43
C VAL A 117 -3.25 1.48 12.69
N VAL A 118 -4.16 0.89 11.91
CA VAL A 118 -5.59 0.95 12.18
C VAL A 118 -6.10 -0.47 12.30
N SER A 119 -6.74 -0.77 13.43
CA SER A 119 -7.30 -2.09 13.72
C SER A 119 -8.81 -2.00 13.90
N GLY A 120 -9.51 -3.04 13.47
CA GLY A 120 -10.93 -3.29 13.71
C GLY A 120 -11.18 -4.74 14.15
N VAL A 121 -12.44 -5.07 14.40
CA VAL A 121 -12.86 -6.41 14.85
C VAL A 121 -13.44 -7.20 13.68
N ARG A 122 -12.98 -8.43 13.46
CA ARG A 122 -13.48 -9.36 12.44
C ARG A 122 -14.91 -9.78 12.71
N ARG A 123 -15.71 -9.83 11.65
CA ARG A 123 -17.03 -10.47 11.64
C ARG A 123 -17.04 -11.57 10.59
N MET A 124 -17.87 -12.58 10.79
CA MET A 124 -18.08 -13.63 9.79
C MET A 124 -18.95 -13.05 8.66
N ALA A 125 -18.54 -13.23 7.39
CA ALA A 125 -19.34 -12.77 6.28
C ALA A 125 -20.50 -13.73 5.97
N ASN A 126 -21.56 -13.19 5.36
CA ASN A 126 -22.73 -13.95 4.97
C ASN A 126 -22.40 -15.01 3.90
N ASP A 127 -21.35 -14.81 3.14
CA ASP A 127 -20.88 -15.76 2.13
C ASP A 127 -20.37 -17.07 2.76
N GLN A 128 -19.85 -17.03 3.98
CA GLN A 128 -19.58 -18.24 4.76
C GLN A 128 -20.82 -18.70 5.54
N ALA A 129 -21.64 -17.78 6.02
CA ALA A 129 -22.77 -18.11 6.90
C ALA A 129 -23.92 -18.81 6.16
N ASN A 130 -24.24 -18.37 4.95
CA ASN A 130 -25.37 -18.87 4.18
C ASN A 130 -25.19 -20.33 3.74
N PRO A 131 -24.04 -20.76 3.20
CA PRO A 131 -23.81 -22.18 2.89
C PRO A 131 -23.93 -23.09 4.13
N LEU A 132 -23.42 -22.64 5.29
CA LEU A 132 -23.55 -23.41 6.54
C LEU A 132 -25.01 -23.58 6.96
N ARG A 133 -25.80 -22.49 6.92
CA ARG A 133 -27.25 -22.57 7.18
C ARG A 133 -27.98 -23.49 6.20
N GLN A 134 -27.65 -23.41 4.90
CA GLN A 134 -28.24 -24.28 3.87
C GLN A 134 -27.89 -25.76 4.09
N ALA A 135 -26.70 -26.05 4.62
CA ALA A 135 -26.29 -27.38 5.03
C ALA A 135 -26.90 -27.84 6.37
N GLY A 136 -27.78 -27.04 6.99
CA GLY A 136 -28.40 -27.35 8.28
C GLY A 136 -27.47 -27.18 9.49
N ILE A 137 -26.33 -26.51 9.31
CA ILE A 137 -25.37 -26.25 10.39
C ILE A 137 -25.78 -24.99 11.15
N GLU A 138 -26.02 -25.14 12.44
CA GLU A 138 -26.30 -24.02 13.34
C GLU A 138 -25.07 -23.12 13.50
N LEU A 139 -25.27 -21.80 13.45
CA LEU A 139 -24.20 -20.80 13.64
C LEU A 139 -23.96 -20.54 15.13
N THR A 140 -23.46 -21.54 15.84
CA THR A 140 -23.03 -21.40 17.24
C THR A 140 -21.85 -20.42 17.35
N GLU A 141 -21.56 -19.94 18.56
CA GLU A 141 -20.42 -19.06 18.79
C GLU A 141 -19.09 -19.67 18.30
N GLU A 142 -18.90 -20.99 18.50
CA GLU A 142 -17.73 -21.73 18.04
C GLU A 142 -17.63 -21.75 16.51
N VAL A 143 -18.75 -21.98 15.81
CA VAL A 143 -18.80 -21.96 14.34
C VAL A 143 -18.46 -20.56 13.82
N ILE A 144 -19.01 -19.50 14.43
CA ILE A 144 -18.72 -18.13 14.02
C ILE A 144 -17.26 -17.76 14.33
N ALA A 145 -16.75 -18.17 15.49
CA ALA A 145 -15.35 -17.97 15.89
C ALA A 145 -14.40 -18.63 14.88
N LYS A 146 -14.65 -19.88 14.49
CA LYS A 146 -13.85 -20.56 13.48
C LYS A 146 -13.87 -19.85 12.13
N ASN A 147 -15.04 -19.40 11.68
CA ASN A 147 -15.23 -18.93 10.30
C ASN A 147 -14.91 -17.45 10.08
N ARG A 148 -14.96 -16.60 11.11
CA ARG A 148 -14.70 -15.15 10.94
C ARG A 148 -13.27 -14.79 10.54
N TRP A 149 -12.30 -15.70 10.69
CA TRP A 149 -10.94 -15.52 10.17
C TRP A 149 -10.85 -15.61 8.64
N TYR A 150 -11.84 -16.23 7.99
CA TYR A 150 -11.88 -16.46 6.55
C TYR A 150 -12.85 -15.51 5.82
N ALA A 151 -13.25 -14.42 6.48
CA ALA A 151 -14.22 -13.50 5.94
C ALA A 151 -13.64 -12.72 4.74
N PHE A 152 -14.26 -12.89 3.58
CA PHE A 152 -13.93 -12.18 2.35
C PHE A 152 -14.70 -10.84 2.26
N TRP A 153 -16.01 -10.86 2.50
CA TRP A 153 -16.88 -9.68 2.60
C TRP A 153 -17.04 -9.21 4.06
N ASP A 154 -15.93 -8.79 4.64
CA ASP A 154 -15.89 -8.06 5.91
C ASP A 154 -15.14 -6.76 5.68
N ALA A 155 -15.72 -5.62 6.05
CA ALA A 155 -15.04 -4.32 6.03
C ALA A 155 -14.95 -3.78 7.46
N PRO A 156 -13.87 -4.10 8.21
CA PRO A 156 -13.77 -3.83 9.64
C PRO A 156 -13.88 -2.36 10.04
N LEU A 157 -13.63 -1.44 9.10
CA LEU A 157 -13.58 0.00 9.31
C LEU A 157 -14.83 0.74 8.81
N VAL A 158 -15.77 0.05 8.15
CA VAL A 158 -16.99 0.66 7.62
C VAL A 158 -18.05 0.74 8.72
N MET A 159 -18.50 1.95 9.03
CA MET A 159 -19.41 2.21 10.15
C MET A 159 -20.86 2.38 9.70
N PRO A 160 -21.85 2.03 10.55
CA PRO A 160 -23.23 2.43 10.33
C PRO A 160 -23.37 3.92 10.01
N GLY A 161 -24.12 4.24 8.95
CA GLY A 161 -24.35 5.62 8.49
C GLY A 161 -23.16 6.29 7.80
N SER A 162 -22.05 5.59 7.58
CA SER A 162 -20.86 6.19 6.97
C SER A 162 -21.09 6.61 5.51
N GLN A 163 -20.22 7.48 4.99
CA GLN A 163 -20.28 7.95 3.61
C GLN A 163 -20.21 6.78 2.62
N GLU A 164 -19.39 5.76 2.92
CA GLU A 164 -19.24 4.57 2.10
C GLU A 164 -20.58 3.84 1.88
N LEU A 165 -21.39 3.69 2.93
CA LEU A 165 -22.71 3.08 2.83
C LEU A 165 -23.71 3.98 2.09
N GLN A 166 -23.57 5.30 2.23
CA GLN A 166 -24.37 6.25 1.45
C GLN A 166 -24.06 6.16 -0.04
N ASP A 167 -22.78 6.03 -0.40
CA ASP A 167 -22.31 5.86 -1.77
C ASP A 167 -22.80 4.53 -2.35
N GLU A 168 -22.69 3.42 -1.60
CA GLU A 168 -23.24 2.11 -1.98
C GLU A 168 -24.75 2.21 -2.23
N ALA A 169 -25.51 2.82 -1.31
CA ALA A 169 -26.94 2.96 -1.45
C ALA A 169 -27.34 3.86 -2.63
N ALA A 170 -26.57 4.91 -2.93
CA ALA A 170 -26.77 5.74 -4.11
C ALA A 170 -26.53 4.96 -5.40
N TRP A 171 -25.46 4.17 -5.45
CA TRP A 171 -25.16 3.28 -6.57
C TRP A 171 -26.27 2.24 -6.80
N GLN A 172 -26.78 1.61 -5.74
CA GLN A 172 -27.90 0.66 -5.83
C GLN A 172 -29.16 1.31 -6.42
N ARG A 173 -29.52 2.52 -5.96
CA ARG A 173 -30.67 3.27 -6.49
C ARG A 173 -30.50 3.62 -7.97
N ALA A 174 -29.30 4.02 -8.38
CA ALA A 174 -29.02 4.34 -9.78
C ALA A 174 -29.21 3.11 -10.70
N ARG A 175 -28.78 1.91 -10.27
CA ARG A 175 -29.05 0.66 -11.02
C ARG A 175 -30.52 0.30 -11.10
N GLN A 176 -31.27 0.49 -10.02
CA GLN A 176 -32.71 0.19 -9.99
C GLN A 176 -33.54 1.18 -10.84
N GLY A 177 -33.11 2.45 -10.90
CA GLY A 177 -33.76 3.48 -11.72
C GLY A 177 -33.43 3.42 -13.21
N GLY A 178 -32.27 2.87 -13.59
CA GLY A 178 -31.85 2.74 -14.99
C GLY A 178 -32.59 1.67 -15.82
N GLY A 179 -33.40 0.83 -15.18
CA GLY A 179 -34.18 -0.25 -15.83
C GLY A 179 -35.61 0.13 -16.25
N ARG A 180 -36.03 1.39 -16.14
CA ARG A 180 -37.37 1.84 -16.54
C ARG A 180 -37.31 3.00 -17.54
N GLY A 181 -36.88 2.69 -18.75
CA GLY A 181 -37.40 3.37 -19.93
C GLY A 181 -38.77 2.79 -20.27
N GLU A 182 -39.77 3.65 -20.36
CA GLU A 182 -41.19 3.39 -20.67
C GLU A 182 -42.07 2.91 -19.50
N GLY A 183 -42.80 3.87 -18.89
CA GLY A 183 -44.00 3.57 -18.11
C GLY A 183 -44.31 4.53 -16.97
N ASN A 184 -45.20 5.49 -17.26
CA ASN A 184 -46.03 6.27 -16.33
C ASN A 184 -45.41 7.43 -15.53
N ALA A 185 -45.53 8.62 -16.13
CA ALA A 185 -45.77 9.85 -15.38
C ALA A 185 -47.14 9.78 -14.68
N GLY A 186 -47.13 9.78 -13.35
CA GLY A 186 -48.35 9.75 -12.54
C GLY A 186 -48.06 10.06 -11.08
N GLY A 187 -47.55 11.26 -10.81
CA GLY A 187 -47.28 11.72 -9.45
C GLY A 187 -48.56 11.93 -8.65
N ARG A 188 -48.63 11.37 -7.44
CA ARG A 188 -49.36 11.94 -6.30
C ARG A 188 -48.56 11.72 -5.02
N GLY A 189 -48.39 12.82 -4.29
CA GLY A 189 -47.47 12.94 -3.17
C GLY A 189 -47.85 12.15 -1.92
N GLY A 190 -46.81 11.82 -1.16
CA GLY A 190 -46.88 11.50 0.25
C GLY A 190 -45.83 12.34 0.98
N ARG A 191 -46.29 13.39 1.67
CA ARG A 191 -45.50 14.07 2.71
C ARG A 191 -45.45 13.15 3.92
N GLY A 192 -44.22 12.85 4.36
CA GLY A 192 -43.92 11.99 5.49
C GLY A 192 -42.60 11.27 5.23
N GLN A 193 -41.48 12.00 5.18
CA GLN A 193 -40.18 11.35 5.26
C GLN A 193 -40.10 10.79 6.69
N GLU A 194 -40.30 9.49 6.82
CA GLU A 194 -39.78 8.77 7.98
C GLU A 194 -38.28 9.11 8.12
N PRO A 195 -37.74 9.21 9.35
CA PRO A 195 -36.32 9.40 9.54
C PRO A 195 -35.60 8.34 8.71
N GLN A 196 -34.75 8.74 7.76
CA GLN A 196 -34.00 7.78 6.95
C GLN A 196 -33.31 6.81 7.91
N ALA A 197 -33.72 5.54 7.86
CA ALA A 197 -33.11 4.51 8.69
C ALA A 197 -31.60 4.54 8.46
N VAL A 198 -30.83 4.59 9.55
CA VAL A 198 -29.37 4.62 9.48
C VAL A 198 -28.90 3.40 8.69
N LEU A 199 -28.23 3.62 7.56
CA LEU A 199 -27.72 2.55 6.71
C LEU A 199 -26.75 1.68 7.51
N GLN A 200 -26.92 0.37 7.43
CA GLN A 200 -26.15 -0.61 8.18
C GLN A 200 -25.35 -1.49 7.21
N PRO A 201 -24.11 -1.87 7.55
CA PRO A 201 -23.48 -3.01 6.92
C PRO A 201 -24.38 -4.25 7.03
N ASN A 202 -24.56 -4.96 5.92
CA ASN A 202 -25.52 -6.05 5.79
C ASN A 202 -24.90 -7.35 5.25
N ARG A 203 -23.57 -7.38 5.09
CA ARG A 203 -22.81 -8.53 4.59
C ARG A 203 -22.24 -9.45 5.68
N THR A 204 -22.48 -9.18 6.97
CA THR A 204 -21.86 -9.91 8.08
C THR A 204 -22.85 -10.38 9.14
N VAL A 205 -22.44 -11.36 9.94
CA VAL A 205 -23.20 -11.91 11.09
C VAL A 205 -22.72 -11.27 12.38
N GLY A 206 -23.67 -10.93 13.27
CA GLY A 206 -23.41 -10.40 14.61
C GLY A 206 -23.94 -8.98 14.82
N PRO A 207 -23.63 -8.35 15.96
CA PRO A 207 -24.05 -6.98 16.24
C PRO A 207 -23.40 -5.99 15.28
N GLN A 208 -24.01 -4.82 15.11
CA GLN A 208 -23.46 -3.73 14.31
C GLN A 208 -22.15 -3.19 14.89
N ARG A 209 -21.31 -2.61 14.02
CA ARG A 209 -20.00 -2.07 14.41
C ARG A 209 -20.18 -0.83 15.29
N THR A 210 -19.29 -0.66 16.26
CA THR A 210 -19.24 0.53 17.12
C THR A 210 -17.91 1.27 16.97
N PRO A 211 -17.86 2.61 17.15
CA PRO A 211 -16.60 3.35 17.00
C PRO A 211 -15.47 2.84 17.89
N SER A 212 -15.79 2.31 19.07
CA SER A 212 -14.82 1.72 20.01
C SER A 212 -14.11 0.47 19.50
N GLU A 213 -14.65 -0.19 18.47
CA GLU A 213 -13.99 -1.33 17.81
C GLU A 213 -12.84 -0.88 16.90
N ILE A 214 -12.82 0.39 16.46
CA ILE A 214 -11.78 0.92 15.59
C ILE A 214 -10.74 1.65 16.43
N ARG A 215 -9.49 1.21 16.34
CA ARG A 215 -8.38 1.84 17.06
C ARG A 215 -7.32 2.28 16.07
N ARG A 216 -6.81 3.49 16.27
CA ARG A 216 -5.78 4.13 15.46
C ARG A 216 -4.59 4.41 16.37
N ALA A 217 -3.40 4.05 15.92
CA ALA A 217 -2.20 4.26 16.71
C ALA A 217 -0.98 4.52 15.84
N ASP A 218 -0.16 5.46 16.29
CA ASP A 218 1.16 5.70 15.76
C ASP A 218 2.17 4.85 16.54
N ALA A 219 3.29 4.49 15.90
CA ALA A 219 4.39 3.85 16.60
C ALA A 219 5.00 4.78 17.65
N SER A 220 5.27 4.21 18.82
CA SER A 220 6.12 4.76 19.87
C SER A 220 7.20 3.75 20.21
N PHE A 221 8.34 4.26 20.69
CA PHE A 221 9.51 3.44 20.97
C PHE A 221 10.08 3.79 22.35
N HIS A 222 10.37 2.76 23.12
CA HIS A 222 11.10 2.85 24.38
C HIS A 222 12.35 1.97 24.30
N THR A 223 13.15 2.21 23.26
CA THR A 223 14.31 1.40 22.93
C THR A 223 15.53 1.89 23.72
N THR A 224 16.20 1.00 24.43
CA THR A 224 17.45 1.31 25.17
C THR A 224 18.67 0.58 24.63
N SER A 225 18.47 -0.37 23.72
CA SER A 225 19.53 -1.21 23.16
C SER A 225 19.13 -1.74 21.80
N CYS A 226 20.08 -2.38 21.11
CA CYS A 226 19.81 -3.10 19.88
C CYS A 226 20.43 -4.50 19.90
N SER A 227 20.12 -5.34 18.92
CA SER A 227 20.83 -6.60 18.69
C SER A 227 21.04 -6.85 17.21
N VAL A 228 22.11 -7.57 16.88
CA VAL A 228 22.47 -7.89 15.49
C VAL A 228 22.57 -9.40 15.31
N LYS A 229 21.93 -9.88 14.24
CA LYS A 229 21.96 -11.28 13.82
C LYS A 229 22.36 -11.36 12.35
N THR A 230 23.26 -12.29 12.03
CA THR A 230 23.53 -12.69 10.64
C THR A 230 22.74 -13.96 10.30
N ASP A 231 22.06 -13.98 9.17
CA ASP A 231 21.35 -15.15 8.63
C ASP A 231 21.63 -15.29 7.14
N GLY A 232 22.52 -16.23 6.79
CA GLY A 232 23.01 -16.43 5.42
C GLY A 232 23.62 -15.14 4.84
N ALA A 233 23.02 -14.64 3.75
CA ALA A 233 23.42 -13.40 3.08
C ALA A 233 22.72 -12.14 3.63
N SER A 234 22.02 -12.26 4.76
CA SER A 234 21.30 -11.14 5.37
C SER A 234 21.83 -10.80 6.77
N LEU A 235 21.69 -9.53 7.15
CA LEU A 235 21.98 -9.04 8.49
C LEU A 235 20.78 -8.26 8.99
N MET A 236 20.32 -8.62 10.19
CA MET A 236 19.17 -8.01 10.84
C MET A 236 19.62 -7.25 12.09
N VAL A 237 19.22 -5.98 12.18
CA VAL A 237 19.33 -5.15 13.39
C VAL A 237 17.96 -5.07 14.02
N THR A 238 17.84 -5.42 15.30
CA THR A 238 16.59 -5.39 16.06
C THR A 238 16.66 -4.35 17.16
N PHE A 239 15.65 -3.49 17.23
CA PHE A 239 15.44 -2.48 18.27
C PHE A 239 14.15 -2.83 19.04
N PRO A 240 14.26 -3.36 20.26
CA PRO A 240 13.09 -3.69 21.08
C PRO A 240 12.34 -2.45 21.59
N GLY A 241 11.10 -2.64 22.02
CA GLY A 241 10.32 -1.59 22.70
C GLY A 241 9.38 -0.80 21.79
N LEU A 242 9.03 -1.36 20.63
CA LEU A 242 7.97 -0.83 19.76
C LEU A 242 6.59 -1.06 20.41
N SER A 243 5.76 -0.03 20.45
CA SER A 243 4.35 -0.10 20.82
C SER A 243 3.51 0.72 19.84
N MET A 244 2.36 0.16 19.44
CA MET A 244 1.45 0.75 18.45
C MET A 244 0.03 0.22 18.68
N GLY A 245 -0.71 0.92 19.54
CA GLY A 245 -2.08 0.55 19.92
C GLY A 245 -2.09 -0.80 20.62
N ILE A 246 -2.75 -1.78 20.01
CA ILE A 246 -2.86 -3.16 20.55
C ILE A 246 -1.63 -4.04 20.26
N PHE A 247 -0.66 -3.50 19.53
CA PHE A 247 0.54 -4.21 19.11
C PHE A 247 1.75 -3.79 19.94
N ALA A 248 2.55 -4.78 20.34
CA ALA A 248 3.85 -4.58 20.96
C ALA A 248 4.89 -5.53 20.34
N GLY A 249 6.14 -5.09 20.24
CA GLY A 249 7.23 -5.89 19.69
C GLY A 249 8.48 -5.08 19.40
N ASP A 250 9.05 -5.33 18.23
CA ASP A 250 10.35 -4.78 17.85
C ASP A 250 10.31 -4.07 16.49
N LEU A 251 11.20 -3.10 16.31
CA LEU A 251 11.57 -2.61 14.98
C LEU A 251 12.78 -3.40 14.46
N GLN A 252 12.70 -3.88 13.23
CA GLN A 252 13.75 -4.65 12.59
C GLN A 252 14.19 -3.97 11.29
N PHE A 253 15.50 -3.84 11.09
CA PHE A 253 16.10 -3.49 9.81
C PHE A 253 16.85 -4.69 9.27
N THR A 254 16.56 -5.11 8.04
CA THR A 254 17.26 -6.21 7.37
C THR A 254 17.92 -5.73 6.09
N VAL A 255 19.21 -5.99 5.95
CA VAL A 255 19.98 -5.75 4.72
C VAL A 255 20.34 -7.07 4.06
N TYR A 256 20.51 -7.06 2.74
CA TYR A 256 20.77 -8.26 1.96
C TYR A 256 22.01 -8.07 1.09
N LYS A 257 23.09 -8.78 1.42
CA LYS A 257 24.32 -8.81 0.63
C LYS A 257 24.00 -9.23 -0.81
N GLY A 258 24.58 -8.52 -1.77
CA GLY A 258 24.33 -8.68 -3.20
C GLY A 258 23.15 -7.86 -3.71
N THR A 259 22.49 -7.07 -2.87
CA THR A 259 21.41 -6.15 -3.26
C THR A 259 21.54 -4.79 -2.59
N ASN A 260 20.95 -3.77 -3.18
CA ASN A 260 20.85 -2.46 -2.55
C ASN A 260 19.59 -2.33 -1.66
N LEU A 261 19.04 -3.45 -1.20
CA LEU A 261 17.81 -3.48 -0.40
C LEU A 261 18.09 -3.31 1.09
N LEU A 262 17.24 -2.49 1.69
CA LEU A 262 17.01 -2.39 3.12
C LEU A 262 15.52 -2.65 3.35
N ARG A 263 15.18 -3.60 4.23
CA ARG A 263 13.81 -3.84 4.68
C ARG A 263 13.65 -3.30 6.10
N MET A 264 12.55 -2.63 6.36
CA MET A 264 12.14 -2.22 7.70
C MET A 264 10.84 -2.93 8.07
N ASP A 265 10.81 -3.61 9.22
CA ASP A 265 9.62 -4.28 9.75
C ASP A 265 9.29 -3.77 11.15
N ALA A 266 8.02 -3.47 11.39
CA ALA A 266 7.44 -3.60 12.72
C ALA A 266 7.06 -5.07 12.90
N ALA A 267 7.82 -5.79 13.74
CA ALA A 267 7.61 -7.19 14.09
C ALA A 267 6.87 -7.24 15.44
N ALA A 268 5.53 -7.18 15.39
CA ALA A 268 4.71 -6.96 16.57
C ALA A 268 3.60 -8.00 16.73
N LYS A 269 3.17 -8.22 17.97
CA LYS A 269 2.10 -9.16 18.35
C LYS A 269 0.99 -8.42 19.06
N THR A 270 -0.20 -9.00 19.05
CA THR A 270 -1.31 -8.62 19.92
C THR A 270 -1.87 -9.85 20.61
N GLY A 271 -2.41 -9.69 21.81
CA GLY A 271 -3.17 -10.73 22.52
C GLY A 271 -4.67 -10.69 22.23
N GLU A 272 -5.14 -9.67 21.51
CA GLU A 272 -6.56 -9.48 21.25
C GLU A 272 -7.09 -10.47 20.22
N GLN A 273 -8.35 -10.88 20.43
CA GLN A 273 -9.04 -11.80 19.54
C GLN A 273 -9.65 -11.06 18.35
N TRP A 274 -9.76 -11.76 17.23
CA TRP A 274 -10.53 -11.31 16.07
C TRP A 274 -10.04 -10.00 15.45
N VAL A 275 -8.74 -9.70 15.55
CA VAL A 275 -8.19 -8.45 15.04
C VAL A 275 -8.05 -8.51 13.51
N ALA A 276 -8.60 -7.49 12.86
CA ALA A 276 -8.26 -7.12 11.50
C ALA A 276 -7.46 -5.81 11.50
N TYR A 277 -6.41 -5.68 10.70
CA TYR A 277 -5.61 -4.45 10.72
C TYR A 277 -5.02 -4.08 9.36
N LYS A 278 -4.71 -2.80 9.21
CA LYS A 278 -3.90 -2.24 8.11
C LYS A 278 -2.75 -1.44 8.69
N TYR A 279 -1.73 -1.18 7.88
CA TYR A 279 -0.63 -0.33 8.30
C TYR A 279 -0.14 0.61 7.19
N ASP A 280 0.38 1.73 7.62
CA ASP A 280 1.23 2.62 6.84
C ASP A 280 2.63 2.59 7.47
N ALA A 281 3.67 2.62 6.65
CA ALA A 281 5.06 2.52 7.08
C ALA A 281 5.98 3.40 6.22
N GLY A 282 6.96 4.04 6.82
CA GLY A 282 7.89 4.88 6.07
C GLY A 282 9.04 5.43 6.89
N LEU A 283 9.77 6.34 6.27
CA LEU A 283 10.80 7.15 6.90
C LEU A 283 10.41 8.61 6.80
N LYS A 284 10.62 9.37 7.88
CA LYS A 284 10.47 10.84 7.90
C LYS A 284 11.76 11.55 8.27
N GLY A 285 11.76 12.87 8.07
CA GLY A 285 12.89 13.74 8.39
C GLY A 285 13.81 14.03 7.21
N PHE A 286 13.46 13.60 5.99
CA PHE A 286 14.20 13.95 4.78
C PHE A 286 14.28 15.48 4.65
N SER A 287 15.45 16.00 4.27
CA SER A 287 15.65 17.42 3.99
C SER A 287 15.47 17.70 2.50
N THR A 288 14.70 18.72 2.15
CA THR A 288 14.58 19.16 0.75
C THR A 288 15.88 19.78 0.22
N ASP A 289 16.81 20.19 1.10
CA ASP A 289 18.12 20.70 0.69
C ASP A 289 18.99 19.62 0.03
N PHE A 290 18.75 18.35 0.41
CA PHE A 290 19.51 17.20 -0.04
C PHE A 290 18.70 16.25 -0.92
N THR A 291 17.38 16.23 -0.71
CA THR A 291 16.43 15.36 -1.39
C THR A 291 15.26 16.21 -1.87
N PRO A 292 15.44 17.02 -2.92
CA PRO A 292 14.53 18.12 -3.26
C PRO A 292 13.18 17.65 -3.79
N ARG A 293 13.03 16.38 -4.17
CA ARG A 293 11.78 15.87 -4.76
C ARG A 293 11.53 14.40 -4.49
N VAL A 294 10.25 14.06 -4.59
CA VAL A 294 9.81 12.67 -4.83
C VAL A 294 9.34 12.52 -6.26
N THR A 295 9.54 11.34 -6.86
CA THR A 295 9.13 10.99 -8.23
C THR A 295 8.39 9.66 -8.27
N TRP A 296 7.48 9.51 -9.23
CA TRP A 296 6.74 8.26 -9.49
C TRP A 296 6.25 8.24 -10.94
N ARG A 297 5.58 7.14 -11.33
CA ARG A 297 4.84 7.02 -12.59
C ARG A 297 3.35 7.02 -12.28
N ASP A 298 2.54 7.84 -12.94
CA ASP A 298 1.09 7.76 -12.79
C ASP A 298 0.53 6.45 -13.38
N THR A 299 -0.77 6.21 -13.23
CA THR A 299 -1.42 4.99 -13.75
C THR A 299 -1.35 4.85 -15.27
N GLY A 300 -1.06 5.94 -16.01
CA GLY A 300 -0.81 5.91 -17.46
C GLY A 300 0.67 5.71 -17.82
N GLY A 301 1.57 5.64 -16.83
CA GLY A 301 3.01 5.47 -17.03
C GLY A 301 3.77 6.78 -17.27
N HIS A 302 3.15 7.95 -17.12
CA HIS A 302 3.85 9.21 -17.30
C HIS A 302 4.65 9.57 -16.04
N PRO A 303 5.86 10.16 -16.18
CA PRO A 303 6.64 10.57 -15.03
C PRO A 303 5.97 11.73 -14.30
N GLN A 304 5.94 11.64 -12.98
CA GLN A 304 5.38 12.62 -12.07
C GLN A 304 6.40 12.96 -10.98
N HIS A 305 6.30 14.16 -10.40
CA HIS A 305 7.16 14.57 -9.31
C HIS A 305 6.49 15.60 -8.39
N HIS A 306 7.02 15.76 -7.18
CA HIS A 306 6.61 16.79 -6.23
C HIS A 306 7.84 17.37 -5.51
N GLN A 307 7.93 18.72 -5.45
CA GLN A 307 9.10 19.45 -4.92
C GLN A 307 8.83 20.19 -3.60
N PHE A 308 7.70 19.91 -2.93
CA PHE A 308 7.41 20.40 -1.58
C PHE A 308 7.33 21.94 -1.39
N GLY A 309 7.07 22.69 -2.47
CA GLY A 309 6.87 24.15 -2.40
C GLY A 309 5.53 24.61 -1.81
N GLY A 310 4.56 23.71 -1.62
CA GLY A 310 3.25 24.01 -1.03
C GLY A 310 3.25 24.12 0.50
N VAL A 311 2.08 24.31 1.10
CA VAL A 311 1.94 24.38 2.58
C VAL A 311 2.25 23.05 3.26
N VAL A 312 2.70 23.11 4.52
CA VAL A 312 2.82 21.93 5.39
C VAL A 312 1.48 21.20 5.47
N ASN A 313 1.50 19.88 5.32
CA ASN A 313 0.34 19.02 5.40
C ASN A 313 0.72 17.70 6.06
N ASN A 314 0.22 17.51 7.28
CA ASN A 314 0.48 16.33 8.10
C ASN A 314 -0.42 15.13 7.77
N THR A 315 -1.17 15.21 6.65
CA THR A 315 -1.91 14.07 6.09
C THR A 315 -1.05 13.36 5.04
N LEU A 316 -1.04 12.03 5.04
CA LEU A 316 -0.38 11.24 4.01
C LEU A 316 -0.98 11.54 2.63
N ALA A 317 -0.20 12.12 1.72
CA ALA A 317 -0.60 12.30 0.33
C ALA A 317 -0.43 10.97 -0.40
N ARG A 318 -1.52 10.18 -0.50
CA ARG A 318 -1.52 8.89 -1.19
C ARG A 318 -1.39 9.07 -2.70
N VAL A 319 -0.53 8.26 -3.30
CA VAL A 319 -0.20 8.34 -4.72
C VAL A 319 -0.60 7.04 -5.40
N LYS A 320 -1.49 7.13 -6.40
CA LYS A 320 -1.82 6.03 -7.32
C LYS A 320 -0.68 5.83 -8.33
N ALA A 321 0.46 5.37 -7.82
CA ALA A 321 1.65 5.13 -8.62
C ALA A 321 1.52 3.79 -9.37
N GLN A 322 1.85 3.78 -10.66
CA GLN A 322 2.19 2.54 -11.36
C GLN A 322 3.33 1.85 -10.61
N ASN A 323 3.29 0.53 -10.55
CA ASN A 323 4.23 -0.32 -9.81
C ASN A 323 4.28 -0.12 -8.28
N ARG A 324 3.36 0.66 -7.70
CA ARG A 324 3.24 0.88 -6.24
C ARG A 324 4.57 1.22 -5.55
N LEU A 325 5.36 2.07 -6.20
CA LEU A 325 6.63 2.57 -5.68
C LEU A 325 6.72 4.09 -5.80
N ILE A 326 7.47 4.71 -4.91
CA ILE A 326 7.80 6.14 -4.94
C ILE A 326 9.30 6.32 -4.68
N VAL A 327 9.92 7.31 -5.31
CA VAL A 327 11.37 7.52 -5.22
C VAL A 327 11.67 8.90 -4.65
N ALA A 328 12.34 8.94 -3.50
CA ALA A 328 12.95 10.15 -2.97
C ALA A 328 14.31 10.36 -3.65
N GLU A 329 14.43 11.40 -4.45
CA GLU A 329 15.61 11.65 -5.27
C GLU A 329 16.54 12.63 -4.57
N ALA A 330 17.77 12.18 -4.33
CA ALA A 330 18.80 12.91 -3.62
C ALA A 330 19.86 13.45 -4.60
N ASP A 331 20.67 14.40 -4.13
CA ASP A 331 21.82 14.89 -4.90
C ASP A 331 22.85 13.77 -5.09
N GLY A 332 22.87 13.17 -6.28
CA GLY A 332 23.80 12.09 -6.64
C GLY A 332 23.36 10.67 -6.28
N GLY A 333 22.06 10.45 -6.00
CA GLY A 333 21.50 9.13 -5.74
C GLY A 333 19.99 9.16 -5.51
N ALA A 334 19.40 8.04 -5.11
CA ALA A 334 17.98 8.00 -4.78
C ALA A 334 17.64 6.89 -3.79
N LEU A 335 16.53 7.05 -3.06
CA LEU A 335 15.96 6.04 -2.19
C LEU A 335 14.53 5.75 -2.63
N ALA A 336 14.28 4.56 -3.16
CA ALA A 336 12.95 4.14 -3.56
C ALA A 336 12.26 3.39 -2.41
N ALA A 337 11.02 3.75 -2.09
CA ALA A 337 10.16 3.05 -1.14
C ALA A 337 9.10 2.26 -1.90
N PHE A 338 8.92 0.97 -1.54
CA PHE A 338 7.97 0.09 -2.21
C PHE A 338 7.46 -1.04 -1.31
N THR A 339 6.31 -1.58 -1.68
CA THR A 339 5.57 -2.56 -0.90
C THR A 339 6.19 -3.95 -1.00
N PRO A 340 6.16 -4.79 0.05
CA PRO A 340 6.44 -6.22 -0.08
C PRO A 340 5.58 -6.88 -1.18
N PRO A 341 6.17 -7.41 -2.26
CA PRO A 341 5.42 -7.73 -3.49
C PRO A 341 4.37 -8.83 -3.33
N HIS A 342 4.53 -9.75 -2.37
CA HIS A 342 3.63 -10.90 -2.20
C HIS A 342 2.84 -10.91 -0.88
N THR A 343 3.19 -10.04 0.07
CA THR A 343 2.56 -10.03 1.41
C THR A 343 1.90 -8.70 1.73
N PHE A 344 1.97 -7.72 0.83
CA PHE A 344 1.33 -6.42 1.04
C PHE A 344 -0.13 -6.39 0.60
N PHE A 345 -0.50 -7.09 -0.47
CA PHE A 345 -1.87 -7.04 -0.97
C PHE A 345 -2.70 -8.16 -0.35
N LEU A 346 -3.95 -7.83 0.01
CA LEU A 346 -4.96 -8.78 0.46
C LEU A 346 -6.00 -8.98 -0.64
N THR A 347 -6.62 -10.16 -0.66
CA THR A 347 -7.64 -10.50 -1.66
C THR A 347 -8.83 -9.56 -1.54
N ARG A 348 -9.20 -8.92 -2.66
CA ARG A 348 -10.39 -8.10 -2.81
C ARG A 348 -11.17 -8.56 -4.04
N GLU A 349 -12.44 -8.22 -4.10
CA GLU A 349 -13.30 -8.39 -5.27
C GLU A 349 -12.86 -7.49 -6.42
N LYS A 350 -12.30 -6.31 -6.10
CA LYS A 350 -11.83 -5.34 -7.07
C LYS A 350 -10.38 -4.94 -6.83
N ASP A 351 -9.49 -5.31 -7.76
CA ASP A 351 -8.06 -4.99 -7.67
C ASP A 351 -7.65 -3.67 -8.34
N THR A 352 -8.25 -2.57 -7.88
CA THR A 352 -7.89 -1.21 -8.28
C THR A 352 -6.65 -0.69 -7.56
N ASN A 353 -5.94 0.26 -8.20
CA ASN A 353 -4.86 1.00 -7.53
C ASN A 353 -5.45 2.11 -6.66
N LEU A 354 -5.46 1.87 -5.34
CA LEU A 354 -6.03 2.78 -4.35
C LEU A 354 -5.00 3.73 -3.70
N GLY A 355 -3.77 3.77 -4.22
CA GLY A 355 -2.71 4.63 -3.69
C GLY A 355 -1.95 4.01 -2.53
N TYR A 356 -0.96 3.17 -2.88
CA TYR A 356 -0.22 2.32 -1.94
C TYR A 356 1.14 2.88 -1.50
N VAL A 357 1.49 4.04 -2.02
CA VAL A 357 2.67 4.83 -1.64
C VAL A 357 2.24 6.23 -1.27
N TRP A 358 3.04 6.91 -0.46
CA TRP A 358 2.71 8.25 0.00
C TRP A 358 3.96 9.11 0.17
N TYR A 359 3.75 10.42 0.12
CA TYR A 359 4.66 11.42 0.67
C TYR A 359 3.90 12.33 1.65
N ARG A 360 4.61 13.05 2.52
CA ARG A 360 4.00 14.00 3.47
C ARG A 360 4.96 15.15 3.74
N LYS A 361 4.50 16.41 3.61
CA LYS A 361 5.30 17.59 3.99
C LYS A 361 5.09 17.87 5.46
N ASP A 362 6.03 17.42 6.30
CA ASP A 362 5.93 17.45 7.77
C ASP A 362 6.22 18.85 8.34
N ALA A 363 7.14 19.59 7.71
CA ALA A 363 7.51 20.95 8.08
C ALA A 363 8.16 21.66 6.88
N GLU A 364 8.52 22.94 7.06
CA GLU A 364 9.34 23.61 6.06
C GLU A 364 10.69 22.88 5.89
N GLY A 365 11.00 22.57 4.64
CA GLY A 365 12.18 21.80 4.25
C GLY A 365 12.21 20.34 4.72
N ARG A 366 11.13 19.80 5.30
CA ARG A 366 11.08 18.42 5.82
C ARG A 366 9.90 17.62 5.29
N PHE A 367 10.17 16.36 4.93
CA PHE A 367 9.14 15.45 4.45
C PHE A 367 9.38 13.99 4.89
N GLY A 368 8.33 13.20 4.75
CA GLY A 368 8.34 11.74 4.86
C GLY A 368 7.89 11.07 3.57
N VAL A 369 8.29 9.82 3.41
CA VAL A 369 7.93 8.95 2.28
C VAL A 369 7.77 7.50 2.75
N GLY A 370 6.84 6.78 2.13
CA GLY A 370 6.63 5.38 2.48
C GLY A 370 5.54 4.69 1.67
N ILE A 371 5.08 3.59 2.24
CA ILE A 371 4.02 2.73 1.72
C ILE A 371 2.85 2.72 2.69
N GLY A 372 1.68 2.39 2.19
CA GLY A 372 0.52 2.35 3.06
C GLY A 372 -0.73 1.77 2.42
N MET A 373 -1.67 1.40 3.27
CA MET A 373 -2.95 0.85 2.85
C MET A 373 -4.07 1.87 2.99
N PRO A 374 -4.91 2.04 1.97
CA PRO A 374 -6.15 2.79 2.11
C PRO A 374 -7.06 2.10 3.15
N GLU A 375 -8.05 2.81 3.63
CA GLU A 375 -8.97 2.31 4.68
C GLU A 375 -10.30 1.83 4.12
N ARG A 376 -10.53 2.04 2.82
CA ARG A 376 -11.78 1.75 2.14
C ARG A 376 -11.55 1.46 0.67
N GLU A 377 -12.53 0.78 0.08
CA GLU A 377 -12.66 0.67 -1.37
C GLU A 377 -13.16 1.99 -1.97
N GLU A 378 -12.83 2.23 -3.25
CA GLU A 378 -13.33 3.41 -3.99
C GLU A 378 -14.58 3.10 -4.80
N ASP A 379 -14.75 1.86 -5.23
CA ASP A 379 -15.94 1.43 -5.95
C ASP A 379 -17.11 1.25 -4.95
N PRO A 380 -18.20 2.04 -5.09
CA PRO A 380 -19.36 1.97 -4.20
C PRO A 380 -19.97 0.58 -4.08
N GLN A 381 -19.83 -0.28 -5.10
CA GLN A 381 -20.36 -1.65 -5.10
C GLN A 381 -19.65 -2.55 -4.08
N TYR A 382 -18.39 -2.24 -3.78
CA TYR A 382 -17.48 -3.14 -3.06
C TYR A 382 -17.01 -2.56 -1.71
N VAL A 383 -17.67 -1.51 -1.21
CA VAL A 383 -17.28 -0.85 0.07
C VAL A 383 -17.26 -1.80 1.27
N GLN A 384 -18.09 -2.85 1.24
CA GLN A 384 -18.13 -3.88 2.28
C GLN A 384 -17.12 -5.05 2.05
N ASN A 385 -16.33 -5.03 0.96
CA ASN A 385 -15.29 -6.00 0.63
C ASN A 385 -13.89 -5.39 0.88
N PHE A 386 -13.56 -5.14 2.15
CA PHE A 386 -12.29 -4.51 2.51
C PHE A 386 -11.69 -5.14 3.78
N ALA A 387 -11.34 -6.42 3.65
CA ALA A 387 -11.05 -7.33 4.76
C ALA A 387 -9.87 -6.92 5.65
N LEU A 388 -8.84 -6.27 5.13
CA LEU A 388 -7.58 -6.03 5.86
C LEU A 388 -6.85 -7.34 6.25
N TYR A 389 -5.73 -7.25 6.98
CA TYR A 389 -4.98 -8.40 7.48
C TYR A 389 -5.61 -9.03 8.71
N ASN A 390 -5.43 -10.33 8.88
CA ASN A 390 -5.65 -11.00 10.16
C ASN A 390 -4.48 -10.78 11.11
N ALA A 391 -4.75 -10.54 12.39
CA ALA A 391 -3.77 -10.67 13.47
C ALA A 391 -4.25 -11.68 14.52
N PRO A 392 -4.05 -12.99 14.31
CA PRO A 392 -4.35 -13.99 15.32
C PRO A 392 -3.55 -13.75 16.61
N PRO A 393 -4.15 -13.92 17.80
CA PRO A 393 -3.48 -13.68 19.07
C PRO A 393 -2.14 -14.40 19.20
N GLY A 394 -1.13 -13.70 19.70
CA GLY A 394 0.21 -14.24 19.94
C GLY A 394 1.07 -14.46 18.69
N THR A 395 0.52 -14.30 17.49
CA THR A 395 1.27 -14.43 16.23
C THR A 395 1.98 -13.14 15.87
N VAL A 396 3.23 -13.26 15.38
CA VAL A 396 4.00 -12.08 14.93
C VAL A 396 3.46 -11.59 13.60
N GLN A 397 2.96 -10.38 13.60
CA GLN A 397 2.66 -9.63 12.39
C GLN A 397 3.95 -8.93 11.91
N ARG A 398 4.29 -9.12 10.64
CA ARG A 398 5.45 -8.47 10.01
C ARG A 398 4.97 -7.37 9.08
N MET A 399 4.95 -6.13 9.58
CA MET A 399 4.51 -4.95 8.85
C MET A 399 5.73 -4.35 8.12
N GLY A 400 5.97 -4.82 6.90
CA GLY A 400 7.19 -4.55 6.16
C GLY A 400 7.09 -3.41 5.15
N VAL A 401 8.16 -2.64 5.01
CA VAL A 401 8.42 -1.73 3.88
C VAL A 401 9.82 -1.99 3.35
N TYR A 402 9.98 -1.96 2.02
CA TYR A 402 11.29 -2.04 1.39
C TYR A 402 11.76 -0.66 0.95
N PHE A 403 13.06 -0.44 1.13
CA PHE A 403 13.80 0.67 0.57
C PHE A 403 14.90 0.13 -0.35
N TYR A 404 15.09 0.76 -1.51
CA TYR A 404 16.18 0.48 -2.43
C TYR A 404 17.08 1.71 -2.57
N ALA A 405 18.34 1.57 -2.15
CA ALA A 405 19.34 2.65 -2.18
C ALA A 405 20.12 2.65 -3.50
N SER A 406 19.85 3.62 -4.36
CA SER A 406 20.46 3.74 -5.69
C SER A 406 21.61 4.76 -5.69
N PRO A 407 22.79 4.42 -6.25
CA PRO A 407 23.83 5.41 -6.54
C PRO A 407 23.51 6.27 -7.78
N ASP A 408 22.44 5.96 -8.50
CA ASP A 408 21.96 6.70 -9.66
C ASP A 408 20.62 7.40 -9.32
N GLY A 409 20.19 8.35 -10.16
CA GLY A 409 19.00 9.18 -9.92
C GLY A 409 17.65 8.45 -9.98
N GLY A 410 16.55 9.23 -9.98
CA GLY A 410 15.19 8.72 -9.70
C GLY A 410 14.70 7.61 -10.63
N GLU A 411 14.76 7.79 -11.95
CA GLU A 411 14.27 6.78 -12.91
C GLU A 411 15.14 5.50 -12.94
N PRO A 412 16.49 5.57 -12.97
CA PRO A 412 17.32 4.37 -12.80
C PRO A 412 17.03 3.60 -11.50
N ALA A 413 16.82 4.32 -10.39
CA ALA A 413 16.45 3.71 -9.10
C ALA A 413 15.11 2.97 -9.20
N ARG A 414 14.11 3.58 -9.84
CA ARG A 414 12.83 2.94 -10.13
C ARG A 414 13.00 1.67 -10.95
N GLN A 415 13.77 1.70 -12.03
CA GLN A 415 14.02 0.55 -12.89
C GLN A 415 14.72 -0.59 -12.13
N ALA A 416 15.64 -0.27 -11.23
CA ALA A 416 16.29 -1.27 -10.39
C ALA A 416 15.30 -1.94 -9.42
N VAL A 417 14.32 -1.21 -8.88
CA VAL A 417 13.24 -1.80 -8.08
C VAL A 417 12.39 -2.77 -8.91
N LEU A 418 12.08 -2.41 -10.15
CA LEU A 418 11.29 -3.28 -11.04
C LEU A 418 11.97 -4.62 -11.35
N ALA A 419 13.29 -4.72 -11.21
CA ALA A 419 13.97 -6.01 -11.37
C ALA A 419 13.50 -7.06 -10.34
N PHE A 420 13.03 -6.63 -9.15
CA PHE A 420 12.50 -7.55 -8.13
C PHE A 420 11.10 -8.08 -8.44
N THR A 421 10.37 -7.45 -9.36
CA THR A 421 9.03 -7.86 -9.77
C THR A 421 8.95 -8.26 -11.24
N HIS A 422 10.10 -8.36 -11.93
CA HIS A 422 10.17 -8.54 -13.39
C HIS A 422 9.37 -7.47 -14.15
N GLY A 423 9.41 -6.21 -13.69
CA GLY A 423 8.64 -5.12 -14.29
C GLY A 423 7.13 -5.22 -14.08
N ASP A 424 6.69 -5.93 -13.04
CA ASP A 424 5.31 -6.36 -12.82
C ASP A 424 4.74 -7.15 -14.02
N THR A 425 5.57 -7.95 -14.68
CA THR A 425 5.16 -8.80 -15.81
C THR A 425 5.31 -10.29 -15.48
N PHE A 426 4.41 -11.09 -16.05
CA PHE A 426 4.51 -12.54 -16.00
C PHE A 426 5.59 -13.00 -16.98
N LYS A 427 6.57 -13.74 -16.48
CA LYS A 427 7.66 -14.30 -17.28
C LYS A 427 7.38 -15.77 -17.60
N PRO A 428 7.29 -16.17 -18.89
CA PRO A 428 7.16 -17.58 -19.24
C PRO A 428 8.43 -18.35 -18.85
N LEU A 429 8.25 -19.58 -18.38
CA LEU A 429 9.35 -20.53 -18.21
C LEU A 429 9.63 -21.26 -19.54
N PRO A 430 10.86 -21.71 -19.81
CA PRO A 430 11.17 -22.47 -21.01
C PRO A 430 10.22 -23.66 -21.19
N GLY A 431 9.50 -23.71 -22.31
CA GLY A 431 8.50 -24.76 -22.59
C GLY A 431 7.11 -24.54 -21.97
N TYR A 432 6.88 -23.41 -21.27
CA TYR A 432 5.61 -23.10 -20.62
C TYR A 432 5.04 -21.76 -21.10
N LYS A 433 3.72 -21.64 -21.04
CA LYS A 433 2.97 -20.40 -21.25
C LYS A 433 2.59 -19.78 -19.90
N THR A 434 2.51 -18.46 -19.84
CA THR A 434 1.95 -17.77 -18.67
C THR A 434 0.44 -17.88 -18.69
N PHE A 435 -0.15 -18.11 -17.52
CA PHE A 435 -1.56 -18.41 -17.41
C PHE A 435 -2.14 -17.78 -16.14
N VAL A 436 -3.29 -17.14 -16.29
CA VAL A 436 -4.12 -16.67 -15.19
C VAL A 436 -5.57 -17.05 -15.45
N ASN A 437 -6.36 -17.14 -14.38
CA ASN A 437 -7.77 -17.50 -14.46
C ASN A 437 -8.61 -16.76 -13.44
N HIS A 438 -9.93 -16.92 -13.62
CA HIS A 438 -10.96 -16.38 -12.74
C HIS A 438 -11.08 -14.85 -12.85
N PHE A 439 -11.22 -14.36 -14.09
CA PHE A 439 -11.49 -12.95 -14.33
C PHE A 439 -12.93 -12.72 -14.76
N HIS A 440 -13.56 -11.71 -14.16
CA HIS A 440 -14.85 -11.18 -14.61
C HIS A 440 -14.63 -9.83 -15.30
N LEU A 441 -14.82 -9.79 -16.62
CA LEU A 441 -14.60 -8.63 -17.49
C LEU A 441 -15.90 -8.07 -18.10
N ASP A 442 -17.04 -8.72 -17.86
CA ASP A 442 -18.30 -8.45 -18.57
C ASP A 442 -18.09 -8.56 -20.10
N PHE A 443 -17.31 -9.57 -20.50
CA PHE A 443 -16.72 -9.62 -21.83
C PHE A 443 -17.76 -9.88 -22.93
N THR A 444 -18.62 -10.89 -22.77
CA THR A 444 -19.59 -11.29 -23.82
C THR A 444 -20.69 -10.25 -23.95
N GLY A 445 -21.14 -9.69 -22.82
CA GLY A 445 -22.11 -8.61 -22.78
C GLY A 445 -21.60 -7.37 -23.50
N ARG A 446 -20.37 -6.93 -23.20
CA ARG A 446 -19.74 -5.79 -23.88
C ARG A 446 -19.50 -6.04 -25.36
N GLN A 447 -19.16 -7.27 -25.76
CA GLN A 447 -18.99 -7.61 -27.18
C GLN A 447 -20.32 -7.60 -27.93
N ARG A 448 -21.41 -8.08 -27.32
CA ARG A 448 -22.75 -7.96 -27.91
C ARG A 448 -23.13 -6.49 -28.08
N ALA A 449 -22.91 -5.68 -27.04
CA ALA A 449 -23.23 -4.26 -27.05
C ALA A 449 -22.42 -3.47 -28.09
N SER A 450 -21.20 -3.89 -28.41
CA SER A 450 -20.39 -3.24 -29.45
C SER A 450 -20.89 -3.54 -30.87
N GLY A 451 -21.72 -4.59 -31.05
CA GLY A 451 -22.20 -5.04 -32.35
C GLY A 451 -21.10 -5.64 -33.25
N SER A 452 -19.91 -5.92 -32.71
CA SER A 452 -18.78 -6.46 -33.47
C SER A 452 -17.98 -7.46 -32.67
N LEU A 453 -17.72 -8.62 -33.28
CA LEU A 453 -16.85 -9.64 -32.69
C LEU A 453 -15.38 -9.22 -32.62
N ASP A 454 -14.98 -8.21 -33.40
CA ASP A 454 -13.60 -7.72 -33.52
C ASP A 454 -13.33 -6.47 -32.66
N THR A 455 -14.24 -6.10 -31.76
CA THR A 455 -14.02 -4.96 -30.85
C THR A 455 -12.82 -5.23 -29.93
N PRO A 456 -11.81 -4.34 -29.90
CA PRO A 456 -10.69 -4.47 -28.99
C PRO A 456 -11.09 -4.04 -27.57
N PHE A 457 -10.73 -4.86 -26.59
CA PHE A 457 -10.97 -4.60 -25.17
C PHE A 457 -9.68 -4.24 -24.45
N GLN A 458 -9.68 -3.08 -23.78
CA GLN A 458 -8.49 -2.52 -23.13
C GLN A 458 -7.95 -3.42 -22.03
N ASP A 459 -8.84 -4.13 -21.34
CA ASP A 459 -8.58 -5.13 -20.33
C ASP A 459 -7.82 -6.35 -20.88
N LEU A 460 -8.23 -6.91 -22.02
CA LEU A 460 -7.47 -7.98 -22.68
C LEU A 460 -6.13 -7.48 -23.24
N ALA A 461 -6.08 -6.26 -23.77
CA ALA A 461 -4.84 -5.63 -24.22
C ALA A 461 -3.86 -5.42 -23.05
N ALA A 462 -4.37 -4.98 -21.89
CA ALA A 462 -3.59 -4.82 -20.67
C ALA A 462 -3.05 -6.18 -20.19
N MET A 463 -3.89 -7.21 -20.10
CA MET A 463 -3.45 -8.56 -19.72
C MET A 463 -2.36 -9.10 -20.66
N ARG A 464 -2.52 -8.92 -21.99
CA ARG A 464 -1.49 -9.29 -22.97
C ARG A 464 -0.18 -8.52 -22.72
N SER A 465 -0.26 -7.22 -22.45
CA SER A 465 0.91 -6.38 -22.17
C SER A 465 1.67 -6.76 -20.91
N LEU A 466 1.00 -7.41 -19.94
CA LEU A 466 1.60 -7.96 -18.73
C LEU A 466 2.33 -9.29 -18.98
N GLY A 467 2.42 -9.75 -20.24
CA GLY A 467 3.09 -10.99 -20.59
C GLY A 467 2.24 -12.24 -20.39
N LEU A 468 0.91 -12.11 -20.29
CA LEU A 468 -0.01 -13.25 -20.20
C LEU A 468 -0.25 -13.89 -21.57
N ASN A 469 -0.17 -15.21 -21.63
CA ASN A 469 -0.45 -16.01 -22.82
C ASN A 469 -1.84 -16.67 -22.78
N VAL A 470 -2.34 -17.00 -21.59
CA VAL A 470 -3.63 -17.67 -21.43
C VAL A 470 -4.42 -16.99 -20.32
N ILE A 471 -5.66 -16.61 -20.61
CA ILE A 471 -6.57 -15.96 -19.66
C ILE A 471 -7.87 -16.77 -19.59
N GLY A 472 -8.15 -17.34 -18.43
CA GLY A 472 -9.46 -17.92 -18.13
C GLY A 472 -10.43 -16.85 -17.65
N LEU A 473 -11.41 -16.51 -18.48
CA LEU A 473 -12.56 -15.69 -18.10
C LEU A 473 -13.56 -16.55 -17.33
N SER A 474 -14.27 -15.98 -16.36
CA SER A 474 -15.29 -16.67 -15.57
C SER A 474 -16.64 -15.93 -15.58
N ASP A 475 -16.86 -15.12 -16.61
CA ASP A 475 -17.97 -14.17 -16.75
C ASP A 475 -19.38 -14.78 -16.77
N PHE A 476 -19.51 -16.09 -17.02
CA PHE A 476 -20.79 -16.71 -17.35
C PHE A 476 -21.89 -16.50 -16.30
N HIS A 477 -21.54 -16.63 -15.00
CA HIS A 477 -22.51 -16.44 -13.92
C HIS A 477 -22.84 -14.98 -13.60
N PHE A 478 -22.06 -14.05 -14.14
CA PHE A 478 -22.18 -12.64 -13.87
C PHE A 478 -23.10 -11.96 -14.89
N GLU A 479 -22.91 -12.24 -16.18
CA GLU A 479 -23.58 -11.50 -17.27
C GLU A 479 -24.57 -12.35 -18.11
N LEU A 480 -24.52 -13.68 -18.02
CA LEU A 480 -25.28 -14.60 -18.88
C LEU A 480 -26.37 -15.36 -18.13
N HIS A 481 -27.18 -16.16 -18.84
CA HIS A 481 -28.26 -16.96 -18.27
C HIS A 481 -27.74 -18.20 -17.52
N ALA A 482 -26.95 -18.00 -16.47
CA ALA A 482 -26.34 -19.10 -15.72
C ALA A 482 -27.35 -19.98 -14.97
N ASN A 483 -28.46 -19.42 -14.52
CA ASN A 483 -29.53 -20.17 -13.83
C ASN A 483 -30.47 -20.92 -14.79
N ASP A 484 -30.39 -20.65 -16.10
CA ASP A 484 -31.20 -21.36 -17.09
C ASP A 484 -30.57 -22.70 -17.39
N ALA A 485 -31.27 -23.80 -17.14
CA ALA A 485 -30.85 -25.14 -17.54
C ALA A 485 -31.24 -25.48 -18.99
N GLY A 486 -31.83 -24.50 -19.71
CA GLY A 486 -32.52 -24.66 -20.97
C GLY A 486 -31.82 -23.97 -22.16
N PRO A 487 -32.61 -23.61 -23.20
CA PRO A 487 -32.08 -23.10 -24.46
C PRO A 487 -31.32 -21.77 -24.38
N LEU A 488 -31.62 -20.90 -23.40
CA LEU A 488 -30.99 -19.59 -23.30
C LEU A 488 -29.52 -19.72 -22.93
N ARG A 489 -29.22 -20.60 -21.97
CA ARG A 489 -27.85 -20.93 -21.59
C ARG A 489 -27.04 -21.48 -22.76
N LEU A 490 -27.63 -22.35 -23.59
CA LEU A 490 -26.92 -22.92 -24.75
C LEU A 490 -26.55 -21.84 -25.78
N ALA A 491 -27.44 -20.89 -26.03
CA ALA A 491 -27.16 -19.75 -26.91
C ALA A 491 -26.04 -18.87 -26.35
N ASP A 492 -26.10 -18.55 -25.05
CA ASP A 492 -25.06 -17.78 -24.36
C ASP A 492 -23.70 -18.48 -24.35
N GLN A 493 -23.66 -19.80 -24.12
CA GLN A 493 -22.43 -20.58 -24.22
C GLN A 493 -21.85 -20.47 -25.62
N LYS A 494 -22.66 -20.67 -26.67
CA LYS A 494 -22.20 -20.56 -28.05
C LYS A 494 -21.55 -19.20 -28.32
N ASP A 495 -22.19 -18.12 -27.90
CA ASP A 495 -21.66 -16.76 -28.08
C ASP A 495 -20.37 -16.56 -27.29
N TYR A 496 -20.31 -17.00 -26.03
CA TYR A 496 -19.10 -16.90 -25.22
C TYR A 496 -17.91 -17.68 -25.81
N PHE A 497 -18.16 -18.86 -26.38
CA PHE A 497 -17.15 -19.62 -27.13
C PHE A 497 -16.70 -18.93 -28.42
N GLU A 498 -17.61 -18.29 -29.17
CA GLU A 498 -17.24 -17.53 -30.37
C GLU A 498 -16.45 -16.27 -29.99
N ALA A 499 -16.93 -15.53 -29.00
CA ALA A 499 -16.35 -14.31 -28.47
C ALA A 499 -14.89 -14.52 -28.06
N THR A 500 -14.65 -15.51 -27.20
CA THR A 500 -13.31 -15.80 -26.69
C THR A 500 -12.40 -16.38 -27.77
N ARG A 501 -12.94 -17.15 -28.72
CA ARG A 501 -12.16 -17.62 -29.90
C ARG A 501 -11.72 -16.46 -30.79
N ARG A 502 -12.57 -15.44 -30.96
CA ARG A 502 -12.25 -14.24 -31.76
C ARG A 502 -11.23 -13.34 -31.10
N ALA A 503 -11.31 -13.19 -29.77
CA ALA A 503 -10.31 -12.47 -29.00
C ALA A 503 -8.98 -13.24 -28.81
N SER A 504 -8.98 -14.53 -29.12
CA SER A 504 -7.78 -15.37 -29.12
C SER A 504 -6.96 -15.22 -30.40
N ASP A 505 -5.66 -15.46 -30.27
CA ASP A 505 -4.67 -15.42 -31.32
C ASP A 505 -3.63 -16.54 -31.09
N LYS A 506 -2.68 -16.73 -32.02
CA LYS A 506 -1.66 -17.78 -31.98
C LYS A 506 -0.89 -17.85 -30.66
N ASP A 507 -0.60 -16.69 -30.06
CA ASP A 507 0.22 -16.57 -28.85
C ASP A 507 -0.55 -16.03 -27.63
N PHE A 508 -1.88 -15.92 -27.75
CA PHE A 508 -2.74 -15.39 -26.70
C PHE A 508 -4.12 -16.07 -26.73
N LEU A 509 -4.43 -16.84 -25.70
CA LEU A 509 -5.65 -17.61 -25.61
C LEU A 509 -6.57 -17.01 -24.54
N VAL A 510 -7.78 -16.64 -24.95
CA VAL A 510 -8.88 -16.31 -24.04
C VAL A 510 -9.75 -17.55 -23.93
N VAL A 511 -9.93 -18.04 -22.71
CA VAL A 511 -10.64 -19.29 -22.43
C VAL A 511 -12.00 -18.97 -21.77
N PRO A 512 -13.12 -19.49 -22.31
CA PRO A 512 -14.44 -19.26 -21.76
C PRO A 512 -14.70 -20.21 -20.59
N TRP A 513 -14.12 -19.92 -19.42
CA TRP A 513 -14.46 -20.65 -18.20
C TRP A 513 -15.73 -20.11 -17.58
N GLU A 514 -16.35 -20.96 -16.78
CA GLU A 514 -17.53 -20.61 -16.01
C GLU A 514 -17.22 -20.70 -14.53
N GLU A 515 -17.85 -19.81 -13.75
CA GLU A 515 -18.07 -20.00 -12.33
C GLU A 515 -19.49 -20.54 -12.09
N PRO A 516 -19.73 -21.85 -12.15
CA PRO A 516 -21.08 -22.44 -12.13
C PRO A 516 -21.68 -22.53 -10.71
N SER A 517 -21.62 -21.42 -9.98
CA SER A 517 -22.13 -21.26 -8.62
C SER A 517 -23.63 -21.64 -8.50
N ALA A 518 -24.41 -21.41 -9.56
CA ALA A 518 -25.83 -21.77 -9.64
C ALA A 518 -26.10 -23.29 -9.50
N TYR A 519 -25.16 -24.15 -9.92
CA TYR A 519 -25.35 -25.60 -9.98
C TYR A 519 -24.53 -26.37 -8.95
N PHE A 520 -23.29 -25.94 -8.70
CA PHE A 520 -22.38 -26.64 -7.80
C PHE A 520 -22.23 -25.96 -6.43
N GLY A 521 -22.80 -24.75 -6.26
CA GLY A 521 -22.44 -23.86 -5.15
C GLY A 521 -20.98 -23.38 -5.27
N GLY A 522 -20.56 -22.46 -4.41
CA GLY A 522 -19.15 -22.01 -4.31
C GLY A 522 -18.57 -21.33 -5.57
N HIS A 523 -17.25 -21.09 -5.54
CA HIS A 523 -16.46 -20.46 -6.62
C HIS A 523 -15.57 -21.50 -7.30
N TYR A 524 -16.07 -22.11 -8.37
CA TYR A 524 -15.33 -23.06 -9.20
C TYR A 524 -14.90 -22.43 -10.51
N ASN A 525 -13.87 -22.97 -11.16
CA ASN A 525 -13.59 -22.70 -12.57
C ASN A 525 -13.77 -23.98 -13.36
N ILE A 526 -14.80 -24.01 -14.21
CA ILE A 526 -15.06 -25.17 -15.07
C ILE A 526 -15.02 -24.73 -16.53
N THR A 527 -14.29 -25.50 -17.33
CA THR A 527 -14.35 -25.39 -18.79
C THR A 527 -15.38 -26.40 -19.30
N ALA A 528 -16.51 -25.91 -19.82
CA ALA A 528 -17.35 -26.77 -20.64
C ALA A 528 -16.61 -27.09 -21.95
N ARG A 529 -16.68 -28.34 -22.44
CA ARG A 529 -16.18 -28.70 -23.76
C ARG A 529 -17.36 -29.05 -24.65
N SER A 530 -17.53 -28.34 -25.76
CA SER A 530 -18.49 -28.76 -26.78
C SER A 530 -18.12 -30.15 -27.32
N ILE A 531 -19.05 -31.11 -27.23
CA ILE A 531 -18.88 -32.49 -27.73
C ILE A 531 -19.26 -32.57 -29.23
N THR A 532 -19.41 -31.44 -29.93
CA THR A 532 -19.61 -31.49 -31.39
C THR A 532 -18.33 -31.95 -32.09
N ARG A 533 -18.27 -33.26 -32.40
CA ARG A 533 -17.30 -33.87 -33.32
C ARG A 533 -17.34 -33.15 -34.67
N ALA A 534 -16.43 -32.20 -34.89
CA ALA A 534 -15.86 -31.90 -36.21
C ALA A 534 -14.62 -31.00 -36.08
N ALA A 535 -13.50 -31.48 -36.65
CA ALA A 535 -12.20 -30.85 -36.88
C ALA A 535 -11.20 -30.75 -35.69
N PRO A 536 -10.02 -31.39 -35.79
CA PRO A 536 -8.96 -31.26 -34.81
C PRO A 536 -8.13 -30.02 -35.11
N ARG A 537 -8.26 -29.00 -34.26
CA ARG A 537 -7.13 -28.14 -33.91
C ARG A 537 -7.10 -28.01 -32.40
N THR A 538 -6.74 -29.12 -31.77
CA THR A 538 -6.18 -29.07 -30.43
C THR A 538 -4.95 -28.16 -30.50
N CYS A 539 -5.02 -26.99 -29.88
CA CYS A 539 -3.84 -26.48 -29.19
C CYS A 539 -3.49 -27.57 -28.18
N ARG A 540 -2.51 -28.41 -28.51
CA ARG A 540 -1.83 -29.18 -27.49
C ARG A 540 -0.97 -28.19 -26.69
N PRO A 541 -0.89 -28.34 -25.36
CA PRO A 541 -0.03 -27.50 -24.52
C PRO A 541 1.42 -27.52 -24.98
#